data_AF-A0A842UPJ4-F1
#
_entry.id   AF-A0A842UPJ4-F1
#
_cell.length_a   1.000
_cell.length_b   1.000
_cell.length_c   1.000
_cell.angle_alpha   90.00
_cell.angle_beta   90.00
_cell.angle_gamma   90.00
#
_symmetry.space_group_name_H-M   'P 1'
#
loop_
_entity.id
_entity.type
_entity.pdbx_description
1 polymer ?
#
loop_
_entity_poly.entity_id
_entity_poly.type
_entity_poly.pdbx_seq_one_letter_code
_entity_poly.pdbx_strand_id
1 'polypeptide(L)'
;MSSSSIIVTFSFFGIHRWKNAPPQVAFLRNEHRHEFGVVVDIPVNHEDRDLEFFIVKNTLSEFPSTFPPYHKDLKSVRQLGCRSCEMLAEDVMAYLERGGIHASKVTVSEDGENSGRILR
;
A
#
# COMPACT_ATOMS: atom_id res chain seq x y z
N MET A 1 13.35 7.19 24.07
CA MET A 1 12.41 7.52 22.98
C MET A 1 11.11 6.81 23.31
N SER A 2 9.97 7.49 23.25
CA SER A 2 8.68 6.80 23.39
C SER A 2 8.59 5.73 22.29
N SER A 3 8.07 4.55 22.62
CA SER A 3 7.82 3.46 21.65
C SER A 3 6.43 3.56 21.03
N SER A 4 5.86 4.77 21.01
CA SER A 4 4.49 5.01 20.57
C SER A 4 4.46 5.25 19.07
N SER A 5 3.40 4.79 18.42
CA SER A 5 3.19 4.94 16.98
C SER A 5 1.70 5.12 16.70
N ILE A 6 1.38 5.83 15.62
CA ILE A 6 0.04 5.78 15.05
C ILE A 6 -0.01 4.70 13.98
N ILE A 7 -1.17 4.05 13.87
CA ILE A 7 -1.44 3.06 12.84
C ILE A 7 -2.51 3.64 11.92
N VAL A 8 -2.21 3.71 10.64
CA VAL A 8 -3.12 4.25 9.62
C VAL A 8 -3.40 3.18 8.58
N THR A 9 -4.69 2.99 8.28
CA THR A 9 -5.14 1.95 7.36
C THR A 9 -5.99 2.52 6.23
N PHE A 10 -5.81 1.99 5.03
CA PHE A 10 -6.68 2.24 3.87
C PHE A 10 -6.65 1.04 2.91
N SER A 11 -7.59 1.00 1.96
CA SER A 11 -7.58 0.01 0.90
C SER A 11 -7.86 0.66 -0.46
N PHE A 12 -7.46 -0.03 -1.53
CA PHE A 12 -7.77 0.37 -2.90
C PHE A 12 -7.77 -0.85 -3.83
N PHE A 13 -8.42 -0.73 -4.99
CA PHE A 13 -8.45 -1.80 -5.96
C PHE A 13 -7.33 -1.66 -6.99
N GLY A 14 -6.64 -2.77 -7.25
CA GLY A 14 -5.57 -2.83 -8.24
C GLY A 14 -5.67 -4.09 -9.09
N ILE A 15 -5.09 -4.02 -10.29
CA ILE A 15 -4.90 -5.15 -11.18
C ILE A 15 -3.40 -5.32 -11.43
N HIS A 16 -2.92 -6.55 -11.31
CA HIS A 16 -1.54 -6.91 -11.63
C HIS A 16 -1.46 -8.34 -12.21
N ARG A 17 -0.25 -8.75 -12.60
CA ARG A 17 0.05 -10.13 -13.02
C ARG A 17 1.54 -10.45 -12.93
N TRP A 18 1.86 -11.75 -12.88
CA TRP A 18 3.20 -12.31 -13.03
C TRP A 18 3.23 -13.22 -14.24
N LYS A 19 3.64 -12.67 -15.39
CA LYS A 19 3.70 -13.42 -16.67
C LYS A 19 4.44 -14.76 -16.56
N ASN A 20 5.45 -14.83 -15.70
CA ASN A 20 6.30 -16.00 -15.50
C ASN A 20 5.96 -16.81 -14.24
N ALA A 21 4.76 -16.64 -13.67
CA ALA A 21 4.35 -17.40 -12.49
C ALA A 21 4.47 -18.91 -12.73
N PRO A 22 4.87 -19.70 -11.72
CA PRO A 22 5.11 -21.12 -11.91
C PRO A 22 3.78 -21.88 -12.19
N PRO A 23 3.84 -23.09 -12.79
CA PRO A 23 2.64 -23.80 -13.26
C PRO A 23 1.57 -24.04 -12.18
N GLN A 24 1.97 -24.21 -10.92
CA GLN A 24 1.08 -24.47 -9.78
C GLN A 24 0.15 -23.29 -9.48
N VAL A 25 0.55 -22.08 -9.88
CA VAL A 25 -0.20 -20.83 -9.73
C VAL A 25 -0.31 -20.10 -11.07
N ALA A 26 -0.48 -20.86 -12.16
CA ALA A 26 -0.52 -20.32 -13.53
C ALA A 26 -1.60 -19.26 -13.74
N PHE A 27 -2.64 -19.21 -12.90
CA PHE A 27 -3.66 -18.16 -12.93
C PHE A 27 -3.07 -16.75 -12.73
N LEU A 28 -1.98 -16.62 -11.96
CA LEU A 28 -1.27 -15.35 -11.75
C LEU A 28 -0.64 -14.76 -13.02
N ARG A 29 -0.51 -15.55 -14.09
CA ARG A 29 0.02 -15.07 -15.38
C ARG A 29 -0.93 -14.11 -16.10
N ASN A 30 -2.22 -14.24 -15.82
CA ASN A 30 -3.25 -13.34 -16.36
C ASN A 30 -3.46 -12.17 -15.42
N GLU A 31 -3.97 -11.07 -15.96
CA GLU A 31 -4.38 -9.94 -15.13
C GLU A 31 -5.54 -10.35 -14.23
N HIS A 32 -5.42 -10.01 -12.95
CA HIS A 32 -6.40 -10.29 -11.92
C HIS A 32 -6.44 -9.13 -10.94
N ARG A 33 -7.59 -8.97 -10.29
CA ARG A 33 -7.88 -7.85 -9.39
C ARG A 33 -7.75 -8.30 -7.95
N HIS A 34 -7.16 -7.45 -7.13
CA HIS A 34 -7.26 -7.53 -5.67
C HIS A 34 -7.81 -6.25 -5.06
N GLU A 35 -8.38 -6.38 -3.88
CA GLU A 35 -8.38 -5.32 -2.89
C GLU A 35 -7.04 -5.32 -2.14
N PHE A 36 -6.23 -4.29 -2.35
CA PHE A 36 -5.00 -4.09 -1.61
C PHE A 36 -5.31 -3.36 -0.30
N GLY A 37 -5.18 -4.06 0.82
CA GLY A 37 -5.22 -3.48 2.15
C GLY A 37 -3.83 -2.96 2.54
N VAL A 38 -3.74 -1.76 3.09
CA VAL A 38 -2.47 -1.15 3.50
C VAL A 38 -2.55 -0.73 4.96
N VAL A 39 -1.52 -1.10 5.72
CA VAL A 39 -1.33 -0.73 7.13
C VAL A 39 0.04 -0.06 7.27
N VAL A 40 0.03 1.17 7.78
CA VAL A 40 1.23 2.00 7.96
C VAL A 40 1.40 2.27 9.45
N ASP A 41 2.59 1.94 9.96
CA ASP A 41 3.05 2.27 11.32
C ASP A 41 4.00 3.46 11.26
N ILE A 42 3.66 4.53 11.99
CA ILE A 42 4.44 5.79 12.01
C ILE A 42 4.82 6.11 13.45
N PRO A 43 6.13 6.14 13.79
CA PRO A 43 6.58 6.54 15.11
C PRO A 43 6.17 7.98 15.45
N VAL A 44 5.83 8.21 16.72
CA VAL A 44 5.56 9.55 17.26
C VAL A 44 6.49 9.89 18.41
N ASN A 45 6.79 11.18 18.56
CA ASN A 45 7.68 11.71 19.59
C ASN A 45 7.00 11.76 20.97
N HIS A 46 5.69 11.99 20.98
CA HIS A 46 4.85 12.02 22.19
C HIS A 46 3.42 11.54 21.93
N GLU A 47 2.68 11.27 23.01
CA GLU A 47 1.35 10.65 22.95
C GLU A 47 0.20 11.67 22.78
N ASP A 48 0.48 12.96 22.97
CA ASP A 48 -0.50 14.03 22.78
C ASP A 48 -0.64 14.43 21.30
N ARG A 49 -1.19 13.53 20.49
CA ARG A 49 -1.54 13.76 19.07
C ARG A 49 -0.41 14.45 18.26
N ASP A 50 0.82 13.93 18.37
CA ASP A 50 1.98 14.41 17.60
C ASP A 50 1.70 14.42 16.09
N LEU A 51 1.02 13.36 15.61
CA LEU A 51 0.56 13.26 14.23
C LEU A 51 -0.91 12.83 14.17
N GLU A 52 -1.72 13.60 13.44
CA GLU A 52 -3.15 13.32 13.27
C GLU A 52 -3.36 12.25 12.18
N PHE A 53 -3.86 11.08 12.58
CA PHE A 53 -4.07 9.95 11.68
C PHE A 53 -5.06 10.27 10.54
N PHE A 54 -6.00 11.20 10.73
CA PHE A 54 -6.87 11.64 9.62
C PHE A 54 -6.13 12.41 8.54
N ILE A 55 -5.15 13.24 8.90
CA ILE A 55 -4.32 13.97 7.92
C ILE A 55 -3.50 12.96 7.12
N VAL A 56 -2.85 12.02 7.81
CA VAL A 56 -2.06 10.96 7.15
C VAL A 56 -2.96 10.08 6.27
N LYS A 57 -4.15 9.72 6.73
CA LYS A 57 -5.11 8.92 5.97
C LYS A 57 -5.54 9.61 4.69
N ASN A 58 -5.77 10.92 4.73
CA ASN A 58 -6.12 11.69 3.53
C ASN A 58 -4.96 11.67 2.53
N THR A 59 -3.73 11.92 2.96
CA THR A 59 -2.53 11.80 2.10
C THR A 59 -2.41 10.40 1.50
N LEU A 60 -2.55 9.34 2.31
CA LEU A 60 -2.48 7.96 1.84
C LEU A 60 -3.62 7.59 0.88
N SER A 61 -4.80 8.18 1.02
CA SER A 61 -5.92 7.93 0.10
C SER A 61 -5.66 8.43 -1.32
N GLU A 62 -4.70 9.33 -1.50
CA GLU A 62 -4.28 9.84 -2.80
C GLU A 62 -3.24 8.95 -3.48
N PHE A 63 -2.50 8.15 -2.70
CA PHE A 63 -1.44 7.25 -3.21
C PHE A 63 -1.88 6.40 -4.42
N PRO A 64 -3.06 5.74 -4.44
CA PRO A 64 -3.48 4.96 -5.60
C PRO A 64 -3.51 5.76 -6.91
N SER A 65 -3.72 7.08 -6.85
CA SER A 65 -3.75 7.96 -8.02
C SER A 65 -2.37 8.19 -8.64
N THR A 66 -1.28 7.77 -7.99
CA THR A 66 0.05 7.74 -8.63
C THR A 66 0.15 6.67 -9.72
N PHE A 67 -0.81 5.74 -9.76
CA PHE A 67 -0.91 4.71 -10.80
C PHE A 67 -1.98 5.08 -11.83
N PRO A 68 -1.76 4.73 -13.11
CA PRO A 68 -2.77 4.94 -14.13
C PRO A 68 -4.04 4.12 -13.82
N PRO A 69 -5.23 4.60 -14.23
CA PRO A 69 -6.44 3.80 -14.16
C PRO A 69 -6.29 2.57 -15.06
N TYR A 70 -6.83 1.44 -14.63
CA TYR A 70 -6.79 0.20 -15.41
C TYR A 70 -7.54 0.32 -16.74
N HIS A 71 -8.69 1.00 -16.71
CA HIS A 71 -9.48 1.28 -17.90
C HIS A 71 -10.06 2.70 -17.81
N LYS A 72 -10.25 3.36 -18.96
CA LYS A 72 -10.80 4.72 -19.03
C LYS A 72 -12.16 4.87 -18.31
N ASP A 73 -12.96 3.81 -18.34
CA ASP A 73 -14.30 3.75 -17.74
C ASP A 73 -14.28 3.18 -16.30
N LEU A 74 -13.13 2.68 -15.83
CA LEU A 74 -12.97 2.09 -14.49
C LEU A 74 -11.84 2.79 -13.73
N LYS A 75 -12.06 4.07 -13.41
CA LYS A 75 -11.04 4.94 -12.81
C LYS A 75 -10.68 4.59 -11.36
N SER A 76 -11.55 3.85 -10.65
CA SER A 76 -11.34 3.43 -9.27
C SER A 76 -10.41 2.22 -9.12
N VAL A 77 -10.06 1.55 -10.22
CA VAL A 77 -9.13 0.42 -10.24
C VAL A 77 -7.83 0.84 -10.90
N ARG A 78 -6.71 0.52 -10.26
CA ARG A 78 -5.37 0.92 -10.72
C ARG A 78 -4.67 -0.19 -11.49
N GLN A 79 -3.95 0.16 -12.55
CA GLN A 79 -3.05 -0.77 -13.22
C GLN A 79 -1.70 -0.75 -12.50
N LEU A 80 -1.38 -1.86 -11.82
CA LEU A 80 -0.19 -2.01 -11.00
C LEU A 80 0.91 -2.81 -11.72
N GLY A 81 0.61 -3.44 -12.86
CA GLY A 81 1.61 -4.15 -13.66
C GLY A 81 2.14 -5.41 -12.97
N CYS A 82 3.42 -5.44 -12.61
CA CYS A 82 4.08 -6.58 -11.95
C CYS A 82 4.61 -6.16 -10.56
N ARG A 83 3.72 -5.76 -9.64
CA ARG A 83 4.08 -5.29 -8.29
C ARG A 83 3.54 -6.22 -7.23
N SER A 84 4.42 -6.73 -6.37
CA SER A 84 4.05 -7.53 -5.18
C SER A 84 3.62 -6.65 -4.02
N CYS A 85 3.07 -7.26 -2.96
CA CYS A 85 2.78 -6.59 -1.70
C CYS A 85 4.01 -5.86 -1.11
N GLU A 86 5.20 -6.44 -1.14
CA GLU A 86 6.44 -5.80 -0.66
C GLU A 86 6.85 -4.61 -1.52
N MET A 87 6.71 -4.71 -2.85
CA MET A 87 7.00 -3.60 -3.75
C MET A 87 6.01 -2.45 -3.54
N LEU A 88 4.73 -2.75 -3.32
CA LEU A 88 3.72 -1.74 -2.97
C LEU A 88 3.98 -1.13 -1.60
N ALA A 89 4.44 -1.91 -0.62
CA ALA A 89 4.82 -1.39 0.69
C ALA A 89 5.98 -0.40 0.59
N GLU A 90 6.98 -0.71 -0.23
CA GLU A 90 8.09 0.20 -0.55
C GLU A 90 7.60 1.46 -1.29
N ASP A 91 6.70 1.33 -2.27
CA ASP A 91 6.12 2.49 -2.99
C ASP A 91 5.37 3.42 -2.03
N VAL A 92 4.58 2.87 -1.10
CA VAL A 92 3.84 3.63 -0.07
C VAL A 92 4.80 4.35 0.87
N MET A 93 5.84 3.66 1.33
CA MET A 93 6.86 4.25 2.20
C MET A 93 7.57 5.41 1.49
N ALA A 94 8.01 5.22 0.24
CA ALA A 94 8.62 6.26 -0.55
C ALA A 94 7.66 7.43 -0.85
N TYR A 95 6.35 7.16 -0.99
CA TYR A 95 5.33 8.19 -1.17
C TYR A 95 5.19 9.08 0.08
N LEU A 96 5.12 8.46 1.27
CA LEU A 96 5.10 9.18 2.55
C LEU A 96 6.37 9.99 2.78
N GLU A 97 7.54 9.42 2.50
CA GLU A 97 8.84 10.08 2.69
C GLU A 97 8.95 11.36 1.84
N ARG A 98 8.43 11.34 0.61
CA ARG A 98 8.35 12.56 -0.24
C ARG A 98 7.46 13.65 0.37
N GLY A 99 6.49 13.27 1.19
CA GLY A 99 5.63 14.18 1.96
C GLY A 99 6.17 14.54 3.35
N GLY A 100 7.38 14.09 3.71
CA GLY A 100 8.00 14.35 5.02
C GLY A 100 7.47 13.46 6.16
N ILE A 101 6.76 12.37 5.84
CA ILE A 101 6.28 11.40 6.82
C ILE A 101 7.14 10.15 6.75
N HIS A 102 7.71 9.74 7.88
CA HIS A 102 8.60 8.57 7.96
C HIS A 102 7.91 7.41 8.67
N ALA A 103 7.50 6.40 7.91
CA ALA A 103 6.94 5.16 8.46
C ALA A 103 8.05 4.19 8.86
N SER A 104 7.90 3.51 9.99
CA SER A 104 8.82 2.44 10.42
C SER A 104 8.43 1.08 9.84
N LYS A 105 7.16 0.90 9.47
CA LYS A 105 6.66 -0.33 8.86
C LYS A 105 5.50 -0.04 7.94
N VAL A 106 5.50 -0.70 6.79
CA VAL A 106 4.33 -0.75 5.89
C VAL A 106 4.04 -2.21 5.57
N THR A 107 2.78 -2.60 5.73
CA THR A 107 2.26 -3.92 5.37
C THR A 107 1.18 -3.76 4.31
N VAL A 108 1.25 -4.56 3.26
CA VAL A 108 0.25 -4.61 2.19
C VAL A 108 -0.29 -6.03 2.11
N SER A 109 -1.61 -6.17 2.02
CA SER A 109 -2.30 -7.45 1.89
C SER A 109 -3.12 -7.52 0.60
N GLU A 110 -3.17 -8.69 -0.02
CA GLU A 110 -4.10 -9.00 -1.11
C GLU A 110 -5.37 -9.66 -0.53
N ASP A 111 -6.52 -9.03 -0.75
CA ASP A 111 -7.87 -9.48 -0.35
C ASP A 111 -8.05 -9.78 1.14
N GLY A 112 -7.13 -9.32 1.99
CA GLY A 112 -7.12 -9.63 3.42
C GLY A 112 -6.67 -11.06 3.76
N GLU A 113 -6.11 -11.80 2.80
CA GLU A 113 -5.69 -13.19 2.99
C GLU A 113 -4.20 -13.31 3.33
N ASN A 114 -3.34 -12.73 2.49
CA ASN A 114 -1.89 -12.84 2.58
C ASN A 114 -1.24 -11.46 2.45
N SER A 115 -0.08 -11.27 3.10
CA SER A 115 0.55 -9.95 3.17
C SER A 115 2.07 -9.99 2.99
N GLY A 116 2.59 -8.95 2.34
CA GLY A 116 4.01 -8.59 2.32
C GLY A 116 4.26 -7.34 3.16
N ARG A 117 5.49 -7.14 3.66
CA ARG A 117 5.84 -5.96 4.47
C ARG A 117 7.29 -5.53 4.32
N ILE A 118 7.53 -4.25 4.59
CA ILE A 118 8.85 -3.63 4.71
C ILE A 118 8.99 -3.02 6.12
N LEU A 119 10.19 -3.08 6.69
CA LEU A 119 10.59 -2.49 7.97
C LEU A 119 11.75 -1.52 7.73
N ARG A 120 11.74 -0.35 8.36
CA ARG A 120 12.85 0.62 8.38
C ARG A 120 13.11 1.14 9.78
#